data_AF-A0A380BKY7-F1
#
_entry.id   AF-A0A380BKY7-F1
#
_cell.length_a   1.000
_cell.length_b   1.000
_cell.length_c   1.000
_cell.angle_alpha   90.00
_cell.angle_beta   90.00
_cell.angle_gamma   90.00
#
_symmetry.space_group_name_H-M   'P 1'
#
loop_
_entity.id
_entity.type
_entity.pdbx_description
1 polymer ?
#
loop_
_entity_poly.entity_id
_entity_poly.type
_entity_poly.pdbx_seq_one_letter_code
_entity_poly.pdbx_strand_id
1 'polypeptide(L)' 'MKAKKIWANFSVKDVNRTREFYTHLGFTPNKFSNNSQLVSFLFGENDFVIHFF' A
#
# COMPACT_ATOMS: atom_id res chain seq x y z
N MET A 1 11.62 -7.65 22.43
CA MET A 1 10.62 -6.71 21.89
C MET A 1 9.69 -7.45 20.94
N LYS A 2 8.38 -7.12 20.93
CA LYS A 2 7.42 -7.59 19.91
C LYS A 2 7.05 -6.42 19.01
N ALA A 3 7.10 -6.61 17.69
CA ALA A 3 6.71 -5.58 16.72
C ALA A 3 5.22 -5.28 16.85
N LYS A 4 4.85 -3.99 16.91
CA LYS A 4 3.45 -3.55 17.06
C LYS A 4 2.76 -3.28 15.72
N LYS A 5 3.53 -2.84 14.72
CA LYS A 5 3.09 -2.61 13.33
C LYS A 5 4.26 -2.90 12.40
N ILE A 6 3.95 -3.34 11.20
CA ILE A 6 4.92 -3.58 10.14
C ILE A 6 4.66 -2.57 9.04
N TRP A 7 5.72 -2.16 8.36
CA TRP A 7 5.68 -1.23 7.23
C TRP A 7 6.72 -1.63 6.19
N ALA A 8 6.36 -1.55 4.92
CA ALA A 8 7.26 -1.82 3.81
C ALA A 8 7.14 -0.73 2.74
N ASN A 9 8.26 -0.44 2.10
CA ASN A 9 8.31 0.39 0.90
C ASN A 9 8.81 -0.49 -0.24
N PHE A 10 8.11 -0.49 -1.36
CA PHE A 10 8.39 -1.33 -2.52
C PHE A 10 8.36 -0.48 -3.79
N SER A 11 9.50 -0.39 -4.48
CA SER A 11 9.57 0.40 -5.72
C SER A 11 8.86 -0.31 -6.85
N VAL A 12 8.06 0.43 -7.62
CA VAL A 12 7.32 -0.09 -8.76
C VAL A 12 7.61 0.73 -10.00
N LYS A 13 7.53 0.07 -11.16
CA LYS A 13 7.72 0.76 -12.45
C LYS A 13 6.59 1.75 -12.77
N ASP A 14 5.38 1.46 -12.29
CA ASP A 14 4.18 2.24 -12.57
C ASP A 14 3.22 2.21 -11.37
N VAL A 15 3.09 3.35 -10.71
CA VAL A 15 2.24 3.54 -9.53
C VAL A 15 0.75 3.50 -9.91
N ASN A 16 0.37 3.98 -11.09
CA ASN A 16 -1.02 4.00 -11.53
C ASN A 16 -1.51 2.58 -11.81
N ARG A 17 -0.72 1.79 -12.53
CA ARG A 17 -1.02 0.37 -12.76
C ARG A 17 -1.11 -0.41 -11.44
N THR A 18 -0.23 -0.10 -10.48
CA THR A 18 -0.24 -0.73 -9.15
C THR A 18 -1.50 -0.35 -8.38
N ARG A 19 -1.89 0.93 -8.42
CA ARG A 19 -3.13 1.44 -7.81
C ARG A 19 -4.34 0.72 -8.37
N GLU A 20 -4.48 0.67 -9.69
CA GLU A 20 -5.59 -0.02 -10.36
C GLU A 20 -5.64 -1.49 -9.97
N PHE A 21 -4.51 -2.20 -10.04
CA PHE A 21 -4.43 -3.63 -9.72
C PHE A 21 -4.97 -3.94 -8.32
N TYR A 22 -4.43 -3.29 -7.28
CA TYR A 22 -4.83 -3.58 -5.90
C TYR A 22 -6.24 -3.06 -5.57
N THR A 23 -6.68 -1.95 -6.18
CA THR A 23 -8.07 -1.50 -6.06
C THR A 23 -9.05 -2.50 -6.69
N HIS A 24 -8.75 -3.05 -7.87
CA HIS A 24 -9.61 -4.06 -8.50
C HIS A 24 -9.68 -5.37 -7.69
N LEU A 25 -8.61 -5.70 -6.97
CA LEU A 25 -8.60 -6.83 -6.04
C LEU A 25 -9.32 -6.55 -4.71
N GLY A 26 -9.85 -5.34 -4.49
CA GLY A 26 -10.60 -4.97 -3.30
C GLY A 26 -9.75 -4.61 -2.09
N PHE A 27 -8.46 -4.29 -2.27
CA PHE A 27 -7.62 -3.85 -1.16
C PHE A 27 -8.01 -2.45 -0.69
N THR A 28 -8.04 -2.27 0.63
CA THR A 28 -8.31 -0.98 1.27
C THR A 28 -7.09 -0.06 1.15
N PRO A 29 -7.21 1.13 0.54
CA PRO A 29 -6.15 2.12 0.53
C PRO A 29 -5.83 2.61 1.95
N ASN A 30 -4.55 2.82 2.25
CA ASN A 30 -4.16 3.52 3.48
C ASN A 30 -4.50 5.02 3.35
N LYS A 31 -4.92 5.67 4.45
CA LYS A 31 -5.61 6.99 4.52
C LYS A 31 -4.88 8.21 3.90
N PHE A 32 -3.71 8.06 3.28
CA PHE A 32 -2.89 9.14 2.73
C PHE A 32 -2.53 8.99 1.25
N SER A 33 -3.30 8.22 0.47
CA SER A 33 -3.01 7.92 -0.94
C SER A 33 -3.28 9.05 -1.95
N ASN A 34 -3.35 10.32 -1.53
CA ASN A 34 -3.63 11.46 -2.42
C ASN A 34 -2.40 11.93 -3.22
N ASN A 35 -1.27 11.21 -3.14
CA ASN A 35 -0.09 11.50 -3.92
C ASN A 35 -0.13 10.70 -5.23
N SER A 36 0.06 11.36 -6.38
CA SER A 36 0.10 10.69 -7.69
C SER A 36 1.33 9.79 -7.85
N GLN A 37 2.42 10.09 -7.14
CA GLN A 37 3.70 9.38 -7.20
C GLN A 37 3.78 8.19 -6.25
N LEU A 38 2.76 7.92 -5.42
CA LEU A 38 2.75 6.71 -4.59
C LEU A 38 1.34 6.19 -4.35
N VAL A 39 1.23 4.92 -4.02
CA VAL A 39 -0.03 4.32 -3.56
C VAL A 39 0.24 3.38 -2.40
N SER A 40 -0.73 3.24 -1.51
CA SER A 40 -0.55 2.59 -0.22
C SER A 40 -1.77 1.74 0.09
N PHE A 41 -1.56 0.49 0.48
CA PHE A 41 -2.65 -0.42 0.83
C PHE A 41 -2.40 -1.10 2.18
N LEU A 42 -3.51 -1.51 2.81
CA LEU A 42 -3.50 -2.32 4.03
C LEU A 42 -3.51 -3.81 3.63
N PHE A 43 -2.63 -4.59 4.26
CA PHE A 43 -2.44 -6.01 4.02
C PHE A 43 -2.60 -6.81 5.32
N GLY A 44 -3.21 -7.99 5.21
CA GLY A 44 -3.38 -8.90 6.34
C GLY A 44 -4.27 -8.35 7.46
N GLU A 45 -4.37 -9.12 8.55
CA GLU A 45 -5.31 -8.84 9.64
C GLU A 45 -4.89 -7.68 10.56
N ASN A 46 -3.60 -7.29 10.54
CA ASN A 46 -3.04 -6.27 11.44
C ASN A 46 -2.72 -4.95 10.72
N ASP A 47 -3.37 -4.67 9.59
CA ASP A 47 -3.17 -3.46 8.78
C ASP A 47 -1.69 -3.23 8.44
N PHE A 48 -0.99 -4.28 8.00
CA PHE A 48 0.37 -4.13 7.49
C PHE A 48 0.35 -3.21 6.27
N VAL A 49 1.14 -2.14 6.31
CA VAL A 49 1.15 -1.14 5.23
C VAL A 49 2.27 -1.45 4.25
N ILE A 50 1.92 -1.52 2.96
CA ILE A 50 2.90 -1.46 1.87
C ILE A 50 2.71 -0.17 1.09
N HIS A 51 3.78 0.60 0.98
CA HIS A 51 3.92 1.75 0.10
C HIS A 51 4.56 1.36 -1.23
N PHE A 52 3.92 1.73 -2.32
CA PHE A 52 4.40 1.57 -3.68
C PHE A 52 4.75 2.94 -4.25
N PHE A 53 5.99 3.12 -4.73
CA PHE A 53 6.52 4.38 -5.24
C PHE A 53 7.36 4.19 -6.51
#